data_AF-A0A8H5AJ76-F1
#
_entry.id   AF-A0A8H5AJ76-F1
#
_cell.length_a   1.000
_cell.length_b   1.000
_cell.length_c   1.000
_cell.angle_alpha   90.00
_cell.angle_beta   90.00
_cell.angle_gamma   90.00
#
_symmetry.space_group_name_H-M   'P 1'
#
loop_
_entity.id
_entity.type
_entity.pdbx_description
1 polymer ?
#
loop_
_entity_poly.entity_id
_entity_poly.type
_entity_poly.pdbx_seq_one_letter_code
_entity_poly.pdbx_strand_id
1 'polypeptide(L)'
;MSSLIKTRVLILSDTHGLRFEEDKKPLAPVDLVIHCGDLTKDSKLEGFRETMQLLKEVDAPIKIVIAGNHDFSLDDGVFKNKIAEASRVAQEDLEQSIKDEYGYYGEAKRLLI
;
A
#
# COMPACT_ATOMS: atom_id res chain seq x y z
N MET A 1 -30.22 -26.58 4.28
CA MET A 1 -28.78 -26.45 4.57
C MET A 1 -28.20 -25.53 3.51
N SER A 2 -27.51 -24.45 3.90
CA SER A 2 -26.80 -23.60 2.94
C SER A 2 -25.68 -24.42 2.29
N SER A 3 -25.63 -24.44 0.96
CA SER A 3 -24.50 -25.03 0.23
C SER A 3 -23.25 -24.20 0.46
N LEU A 4 -22.15 -24.83 0.82
CA LEU A 4 -20.86 -24.14 0.90
C LEU A 4 -20.43 -23.69 -0.50
N ILE A 5 -19.94 -22.45 -0.60
CA ILE A 5 -19.34 -21.92 -1.82
C ILE A 5 -17.83 -22.10 -1.69
N LYS A 6 -17.21 -22.75 -2.68
CA LYS A 6 -15.75 -22.85 -2.75
C LYS A 6 -15.19 -21.46 -3.07
N THR A 7 -14.28 -20.97 -2.25
CA THR A 7 -13.66 -19.65 -2.40
C THR A 7 -12.14 -19.79 -2.47
N ARG A 8 -11.51 -19.15 -3.44
CA ARG A 8 -10.06 -19.05 -3.61
C ARG A 8 -9.61 -17.67 -3.16
N VAL A 9 -8.75 -17.64 -2.15
CA VAL A 9 -8.18 -16.40 -1.60
C VAL A 9 -6.69 -16.34 -1.93
N LEU A 10 -6.24 -15.22 -2.50
CA LEU A 10 -4.82 -14.89 -2.62
C LEU A 10 -4.42 -13.97 -1.48
N ILE A 11 -3.35 -14.32 -0.76
CA ILE A 11 -2.79 -13.50 0.31
C ILE A 11 -1.43 -12.98 -0.15
N LEU A 12 -1.25 -11.67 -0.08
CA LEU A 12 0.00 -10.96 -0.32
C LEU A 12 0.39 -10.23 0.97
N SER A 13 1.67 -10.00 1.17
CA SER A 13 2.20 -9.26 2.32
C SER A 13 3.59 -8.75 1.97
N ASP A 14 4.00 -7.63 2.56
CA ASP A 14 5.39 -7.17 2.56
C ASP A 14 5.98 -7.09 1.13
N THR A 15 5.16 -6.66 0.18
CA THR A 15 5.58 -6.59 -1.23
C THR A 15 6.54 -5.44 -1.47
N HIS A 16 6.48 -4.40 -0.62
CA HIS A 16 7.35 -3.23 -0.70
C HIS A 16 7.41 -2.58 -2.10
N GLY A 17 6.29 -2.61 -2.84
CA GLY A 17 6.17 -2.06 -4.19
C GLY A 17 6.73 -2.98 -5.29
N LEU A 18 7.12 -4.22 -4.98
CA LEU A 18 7.54 -5.19 -5.98
C LEU A 18 6.34 -5.77 -6.73
N ARG A 19 6.55 -6.06 -8.02
CA ARG A 19 5.58 -6.74 -8.87
C ARG A 19 5.80 -8.25 -8.89
N PHE A 20 4.82 -8.98 -9.41
CA PHE A 20 5.02 -10.40 -9.70
C PHE A 20 6.13 -10.59 -10.73
N GLU A 21 7.02 -11.54 -10.49
CA GLU A 21 7.80 -12.15 -11.57
C GLU A 21 6.83 -12.84 -12.54
N GLU A 22 7.12 -12.81 -13.85
CA GLU A 22 6.20 -13.33 -14.88
C GLU A 22 5.73 -14.77 -14.63
N ASP A 23 6.61 -15.62 -14.10
CA ASP A 23 6.33 -17.02 -13.77
C ASP A 23 5.66 -17.23 -12.41
N LYS A 24 5.56 -16.18 -11.59
CA LYS A 24 4.94 -16.19 -10.24
C LYS A 24 3.56 -15.53 -10.19
N LYS A 25 3.07 -15.03 -11.32
CA LYS A 25 1.70 -14.49 -11.42
C LYS A 25 0.66 -15.58 -11.13
N PRO A 26 -0.43 -15.28 -10.41
CA PRO A 26 -1.53 -16.22 -10.22
C PRO A 26 -2.09 -16.68 -11.57
N LEU A 27 -1.94 -17.96 -11.90
CA LEU A 27 -2.36 -18.52 -13.19
C LEU A 27 -3.87 -18.66 -13.36
N ALA A 28 -4.63 -18.55 -12.26
CA ALA A 28 -6.08 -18.72 -12.27
C ALA A 28 -6.76 -17.58 -11.51
N PRO A 29 -7.96 -17.16 -11.94
CA PRO A 29 -8.75 -16.17 -11.23
C PRO A 29 -8.96 -16.56 -9.76
N VAL A 30 -9.00 -15.57 -8.88
CA VAL A 30 -9.26 -15.74 -7.45
C VAL A 30 -10.50 -14.93 -7.05
N ASP A 31 -11.19 -15.34 -6.00
CA ASP A 31 -12.42 -14.66 -5.57
C ASP A 31 -12.11 -13.43 -4.70
N LEU A 32 -10.96 -13.45 -4.01
CA LEU A 32 -10.54 -12.42 -3.08
C LEU A 32 -9.01 -12.30 -3.04
N VAL A 33 -8.52 -11.07 -3.09
CA VAL A 33 -7.13 -10.74 -2.72
C VAL A 33 -7.12 -10.03 -1.38
N ILE A 34 -6.21 -10.42 -0.49
CA ILE A 34 -5.91 -9.70 0.74
C ILE A 34 -4.43 -9.34 0.73
N HIS A 35 -4.10 -8.05 0.78
CA HIS A 35 -2.73 -7.59 1.00
C HIS A 35 -2.57 -7.12 2.45
N CYS A 36 -1.70 -7.79 3.19
CA CYS A 36 -1.58 -7.72 4.65
C CYS A 36 -0.62 -6.64 5.17
N GLY A 37 -0.46 -5.53 4.46
CA GLY A 37 0.45 -4.44 4.85
C GLY A 37 1.80 -4.47 4.16
N ASP A 38 2.60 -3.44 4.44
CA ASP A 38 3.88 -3.14 3.84
C ASP A 38 3.79 -3.15 2.31
N LEU A 39 2.84 -2.33 1.85
CA LEU A 39 2.56 -2.09 0.44
C LEU A 39 3.78 -1.47 -0.23
N THR A 40 4.49 -0.60 0.49
CA THR A 40 5.61 0.19 0.00
C THR A 40 6.88 -0.06 0.82
N LYS A 41 8.03 0.37 0.30
CA LYS A 41 9.30 0.34 1.03
C LYS A 41 9.45 1.51 2.00
N ASP A 42 8.92 2.67 1.63
CA ASP A 42 9.18 3.94 2.31
C ASP A 42 7.98 4.90 2.33
N SER A 43 6.78 4.46 1.99
CA SER A 43 5.56 5.29 1.98
C SER A 43 5.51 6.41 0.92
N LYS A 44 6.37 6.35 -0.11
CA LYS A 44 6.28 7.28 -1.24
C LYS A 44 5.11 6.94 -2.16
N LEU A 45 4.56 7.98 -2.81
CA LEU A 45 3.45 7.85 -3.76
C LEU A 45 3.75 6.85 -4.88
N GLU A 46 4.99 6.81 -5.38
CA GLU A 46 5.42 5.85 -6.40
C GLU A 46 5.25 4.40 -5.91
N GLY A 47 5.68 4.10 -4.68
CA GLY A 47 5.51 2.77 -4.10
C GLY A 47 4.05 2.34 -4.09
N PHE A 48 3.13 3.22 -3.68
CA PHE A 48 1.69 2.92 -3.71
C PHE A 48 1.17 2.69 -5.12
N ARG A 49 1.64 3.46 -6.12
CA ARG A 49 1.27 3.24 -7.53
C ARG A 49 1.71 1.87 -8.00
N GLU A 50 2.91 1.43 -7.63
CA GLU A 50 3.41 0.09 -7.97
C GLU A 50 2.61 -1.01 -7.30
N THR A 51 2.27 -0.88 -6.01
CA THR A 51 1.35 -1.81 -5.33
C THR A 51 -0.01 -1.88 -6.04
N MET A 52 -0.55 -0.74 -6.48
CA MET A 52 -1.83 -0.72 -7.20
C MET A 52 -1.74 -1.40 -8.55
N GLN A 53 -0.60 -1.32 -9.24
CA GLN A 53 -0.39 -2.05 -10.49
C GLN A 53 -0.29 -3.56 -10.22
N LEU A 54 0.47 -3.98 -9.21
CA LEU A 54 0.52 -5.37 -8.75
C LEU A 54 -0.89 -5.92 -8.49
N LEU A 55 -1.73 -5.20 -7.75
CA LEU A 55 -3.09 -5.65 -7.45
C LEU A 55 -3.97 -5.69 -8.69
N LYS A 56 -3.84 -4.73 -9.62
CA LYS A 56 -4.59 -4.72 -10.89
C LYS A 56 -4.25 -5.92 -11.79
N GLU A 57 -3.04 -6.45 -11.71
CA GLU A 57 -2.62 -7.65 -12.44
C GLU A 57 -3.34 -8.92 -11.93
N VAL A 58 -3.90 -8.90 -10.71
CA VAL A 58 -4.67 -10.03 -10.18
C VAL A 58 -6.13 -9.96 -10.62
N ASP A 59 -6.56 -10.99 -11.37
CA ASP A 59 -7.95 -11.22 -11.71
C ASP A 59 -8.74 -11.67 -10.47
N ALA A 60 -9.34 -10.68 -9.81
CA ALA A 60 -10.16 -10.85 -8.61
C ALA A 60 -11.19 -9.72 -8.48
N PRO A 61 -12.46 -10.05 -8.18
CA PRO A 61 -13.52 -9.05 -8.03
C PRO A 61 -13.40 -8.24 -6.74
N ILE A 62 -12.78 -8.79 -5.69
CA ILE A 62 -12.62 -8.14 -4.39
C ILE A 62 -11.14 -8.08 -4.02
N LYS A 63 -10.69 -6.90 -3.59
CA LYS A 63 -9.33 -6.64 -3.15
C LYS A 63 -9.39 -5.88 -1.81
N ILE A 64 -8.91 -6.52 -0.75
CA ILE A 64 -8.78 -5.93 0.58
C ILE A 64 -7.31 -5.61 0.78
N VAL A 65 -7.03 -4.37 1.16
CA VAL A 65 -5.67 -3.88 1.37
C VAL A 65 -5.63 -3.23 2.74
N ILE A 66 -4.69 -3.65 3.58
CA ILE A 66 -4.41 -3.01 4.86
C ILE A 66 -3.02 -2.38 4.80
N ALA A 67 -2.83 -1.28 5.53
CA ALA A 67 -1.54 -0.60 5.64
C ALA A 67 -0.61 -1.34 6.61
N GLY A 68 0.69 -1.37 6.32
CA GLY A 68 1.74 -1.78 7.26
C GLY A 68 2.48 -0.58 7.85
N ASN A 69 3.55 -0.84 8.58
CA ASN A 69 4.35 0.21 9.22
C ASN A 69 5.17 1.03 8.21
N HIS A 70 5.44 0.48 7.02
CA HIS A 70 6.09 1.21 5.93
C HIS A 70 5.14 2.13 5.16
N ASP A 71 3.83 2.11 5.42
CA ASP A 71 2.81 2.84 4.66
C ASP A 71 2.25 4.06 5.44
N PHE A 72 3.10 4.69 6.24
CA PHE A 72 2.71 5.71 7.21
C PHE A 72 2.02 6.96 6.64
N SER A 73 2.20 7.29 5.36
CA SER A 73 1.53 8.42 4.68
C SER A 73 0.07 8.13 4.34
N LEU A 74 -0.42 6.90 4.57
CA LEU A 74 -1.85 6.57 4.54
C LEU A 74 -2.60 7.05 5.79
N ASP A 75 -1.91 7.33 6.89
CA ASP A 75 -2.48 7.91 8.11
C ASP A 75 -1.96 9.33 8.33
N ASP A 76 -2.84 10.32 8.16
CA ASP A 76 -2.48 11.73 8.26
C ASP A 76 -1.93 12.09 9.66
N GLY A 77 -2.37 11.42 10.73
CA GLY A 77 -1.89 11.66 12.08
C GLY A 77 -0.46 11.13 12.28
N VAL A 78 -0.20 9.90 11.82
CA VAL A 78 1.14 9.31 11.84
C VAL A 78 2.10 10.12 10.97
N PHE A 79 1.66 10.54 9.78
CA PHE A 79 2.50 11.29 8.86
C PHE A 79 2.87 12.67 9.41
N LYS A 80 1.91 13.40 10.01
CA LYS A 80 2.18 14.66 10.74
C LYS A 80 3.23 14.46 11.83
N ASN A 81 3.09 13.41 12.64
CA ASN A 81 4.02 13.13 13.73
C ASN A 81 5.44 12.85 13.21
N LYS A 82 5.56 12.10 12.10
CA LYS A 82 6.84 11.82 11.44
C LYS A 82 7.51 13.07 10.88
N ILE A 83 6.75 13.97 10.25
CA ILE A 83 7.26 15.26 9.77
C ILE A 83 7.79 16.10 10.93
N ALA A 84 7.01 16.20 12.01
CA ALA A 84 7.39 16.97 13.20
C ALA A 84 8.65 16.38 13.88
N GLU A 85 8.74 15.05 13.96
CA GLU A 85 9.92 14.36 14.48
C GLU A 85 11.16 14.61 13.62
N ALA A 86 11.05 14.44 12.30
CA ALA A 86 12.15 14.68 11.37
C ALA A 86 12.66 16.12 11.44
N SER A 87 11.75 17.09 11.43
CA SER A 87 12.06 18.52 11.53
C SER A 87 12.77 18.84 12.86
N ARG A 88 12.29 18.28 13.97
CA ARG A 88 12.93 18.44 15.29
C ARG A 88 14.35 17.86 15.32
N VAL A 89 14.56 16.67 14.74
CA VAL A 89 15.87 16.01 14.71
C VAL A 89 16.86 16.79 13.83
N ALA A 90 16.39 17.28 12.68
CA ALA A 90 17.20 18.08 11.76
C ALA A 90 17.46 19.52 12.25
N GLN A 91 16.71 19.99 13.25
CA GLN A 91 16.69 21.40 13.69
C GLN A 91 16.35 22.36 12.53
N GLU A 92 15.52 21.91 11.61
CA GLU A 92 15.09 22.62 10.40
C GLU A 92 13.61 22.31 10.14
N ASP A 93 12.88 23.26 9.55
CA ASP A 93 11.51 22.99 9.07
C ASP A 93 11.55 22.21 7.75
N LEU A 94 11.28 20.91 7.83
CA LEU A 94 11.27 19.99 6.69
C LEU A 94 9.86 19.71 6.18
N GLU A 95 8.82 20.40 6.67
CA GLU A 95 7.44 20.08 6.34
C GLU A 95 7.19 20.12 4.82
N GLN A 96 7.66 21.18 4.16
CA GLN A 96 7.43 21.34 2.73
C GLN A 96 8.22 20.32 1.90
N SER A 97 9.52 20.12 2.19
CA SER A 97 10.36 19.18 1.44
C SER A 97 9.89 17.72 1.60
N ILE A 98 9.45 17.33 2.79
CA ILE A 98 8.87 16.00 3.02
C ILE A 98 7.54 15.85 2.27
N LYS A 99 6.68 16.86 2.26
CA LYS A 99 5.42 16.79 1.48
C LYS A 99 5.68 16.72 -0.02
N ASP A 100 6.70 17.41 -0.53
CA ASP A 100 7.06 17.35 -1.94
C ASP A 100 7.58 15.96 -2.35
N GLU A 101 8.23 15.24 -1.43
CA GLU A 101 8.75 13.88 -1.69
C GLU A 101 7.70 12.76 -1.45
N TYR A 102 6.91 12.85 -0.39
CA TYR A 102 5.99 11.78 0.06
C TYR A 102 4.52 12.05 -0.28
N GLY A 103 4.20 13.25 -0.78
CA GLY A 103 2.84 13.70 -1.04
C GLY A 103 2.22 14.48 0.12
N TYR A 104 1.08 15.10 -0.15
CA TYR A 104 0.29 15.81 0.86
C TYR A 104 -0.66 14.88 1.62
N TYR A 105 -1.21 15.37 2.72
CA TYR A 105 -2.20 14.64 3.52
C TYR A 105 -3.37 14.12 2.65
N GLY A 106 -3.70 12.85 2.85
CA GLY A 106 -4.69 12.10 2.09
C GLY A 106 -4.32 11.80 0.63
N GLU A 107 -3.17 12.22 0.12
CA GLU A 107 -2.79 11.97 -1.28
C GLU A 107 -2.51 10.50 -1.57
N ALA A 108 -1.75 9.83 -0.69
CA ALA A 108 -1.53 8.40 -0.77
C ALA A 108 -2.86 7.63 -0.74
N LYS A 109 -3.80 8.05 0.13
CA LYS A 109 -5.13 7.43 0.23
C LYS A 109 -5.94 7.55 -1.07
N ARG A 110 -5.84 8.67 -1.79
CA ARG A 110 -6.52 8.86 -3.08
C ARG A 110 -6.03 7.93 -4.19
N LEU A 111 -4.84 7.32 -4.04
CA LEU A 111 -4.33 6.33 -5.00
C LEU A 111 -5.00 4.96 -4.85
N LEU A 112 -5.66 4.70 -3.72
CA LEU A 112 -6.29 3.41 -3.40
C LEU A 112 -7.80 3.37 -3.74
N ILE A 113 -8.36 4.46 -4.26
CA ILE A 113 -9.81 4.65 -4.53
C ILE A 113 -10.06 4.60 -6.04
#